data_AF-A0A0F8X911-F1
#
_entry.id   AF-A0A0F8X911-F1
#
_cell.length_a   1.000
_cell.length_b   1.000
_cell.length_c   1.000
_cell.angle_alpha   90.00
_cell.angle_beta   90.00
_cell.angle_gamma   90.00
#
_symmetry.space_group_name_H-M   'P 1'
#
loop_
_entity.id
_entity.type
_entity.pdbx_description
1 polymer ?
#
loop_
_entity_poly.entity_id
_entity_poly.type
_entity_poly.pdbx_seq_one_letter_code
_entity_poly.pdbx_strand_id
1 'polypeptide(L)'
;GTLEAYSAVDVALANLNGNAQAFRFSEDAAFVQGLGEDATDAIIYGNSGQNPEQPHGLAPRYNSLTTGTSSYVINAGGSGSDNTSIWLVTWGAMTCTLIHPKGTQVGLRAQDLGERPWDDSSNNPYQAFVTHYVWNIGLAVPDYRYVVRICNIDVSELTADGATGADLMLNMVKAYYTRPTVSIGNLTKVIWYCNKTVAEYLHHQASNKANVNLTLDNAGGQPIVSFLGAPIHVVDAITSAEATIS
;
A
#
# COMPACT_ATOMS: atom_id res chain seq x y z
N GLY A 1 -13.49 7.15 1.06
CA GLY A 1 -14.05 6.97 -0.28
C GLY A 1 -14.77 5.65 -0.36
N THR A 2 -15.52 5.45 -1.42
CA THR A 2 -16.17 4.19 -1.76
C THR A 2 -15.57 3.72 -3.06
N LEU A 3 -15.00 2.52 -3.06
CA LEU A 3 -14.50 1.84 -4.24
C LEU A 3 -15.57 0.82 -4.66
N GLU A 4 -16.04 0.91 -5.90
CA GLU A 4 -17.06 0.02 -6.43
C GLU A 4 -16.66 -0.48 -7.81
N ALA A 5 -16.93 -1.75 -8.09
CA ALA A 5 -16.73 -2.33 -9.40
C ALA A 5 -17.82 -3.36 -9.70
N TYR A 6 -18.16 -3.47 -10.98
CA TYR A 6 -19.04 -4.51 -11.50
C TYR A 6 -18.21 -5.46 -12.35
N SER A 7 -18.25 -6.75 -12.02
CA SER A 7 -17.77 -7.83 -12.85
C SER A 7 -18.96 -8.37 -13.63
N ALA A 8 -18.90 -8.30 -14.96
CA ALA A 8 -19.95 -8.78 -15.85
C ALA A 8 -19.35 -9.81 -16.82
N VAL A 9 -19.90 -11.03 -16.81
CA VAL A 9 -19.42 -12.15 -17.62
C VAL A 9 -20.56 -12.67 -18.49
N ASP A 10 -20.33 -12.81 -19.80
CA ASP A 10 -21.33 -13.33 -20.74
C ASP A 10 -21.81 -14.74 -20.37
N VAL A 11 -23.13 -14.93 -20.35
CA VAL A 11 -23.77 -16.20 -19.95
C VAL A 11 -23.48 -17.34 -20.91
N ALA A 12 -23.49 -17.09 -22.22
CA ALA A 12 -23.18 -18.11 -23.20
C ALA A 12 -21.72 -18.55 -23.04
N LEU A 13 -20.80 -17.60 -22.91
CA LEU A 13 -19.37 -17.87 -22.72
C LEU A 13 -19.10 -18.65 -21.42
N ALA A 14 -19.72 -18.26 -20.31
CA ALA A 14 -19.55 -18.96 -19.03
C ALA A 14 -20.06 -20.42 -19.09
N ASN A 15 -21.12 -20.68 -19.85
CA ASN A 15 -21.72 -22.01 -19.98
C ASN A 15 -20.97 -22.94 -20.95
N LEU A 16 -20.07 -22.43 -21.81
CA LEU A 16 -19.33 -23.26 -22.79
C LEU A 16 -18.46 -24.33 -22.12
N ASN A 17 -17.85 -24.02 -20.97
CA ASN A 17 -16.88 -24.89 -20.30
C ASN A 17 -17.52 -25.93 -19.36
N GLY A 18 -18.86 -25.95 -19.23
CA GLY A 18 -19.58 -26.84 -18.31
C GLY A 18 -19.36 -26.57 -16.81
N ASN A 19 -18.52 -25.57 -16.46
CA ASN A 19 -18.26 -25.13 -15.10
C ASN A 19 -18.28 -23.59 -15.01
N ALA A 20 -19.47 -23.02 -15.21
CA ALA A 20 -19.69 -21.58 -15.21
C ALA A 20 -19.25 -20.92 -13.90
N GLN A 21 -19.38 -21.61 -12.76
CA GLN A 21 -19.01 -21.05 -11.46
C GLN A 21 -17.50 -20.84 -11.31
N ALA A 22 -16.68 -21.81 -11.75
CA ALA A 22 -15.24 -21.67 -11.72
C ALA A 22 -14.75 -20.57 -12.66
N PHE A 23 -15.34 -20.46 -13.84
CA PHE A 23 -15.02 -19.40 -14.80
C PHE A 23 -15.38 -18.01 -14.28
N ARG A 24 -16.57 -17.86 -13.65
CA ARG A 24 -16.94 -16.61 -12.99
C ARG A 24 -15.96 -16.22 -11.90
N PHE A 25 -15.55 -17.18 -11.06
CA PHE A 25 -14.60 -16.93 -9.99
C PHE A 25 -13.22 -16.49 -10.49
N SER A 26 -12.75 -17.03 -11.62
CA SER A 26 -11.46 -16.59 -12.19
C SER A 26 -11.51 -15.16 -12.74
N GLU A 27 -12.62 -14.76 -13.36
CA GLU A 27 -12.81 -13.37 -13.80
C GLU A 27 -12.93 -12.42 -12.60
N ASP A 28 -13.73 -12.81 -11.61
CA ASP A 28 -13.93 -12.09 -10.35
C ASP A 28 -12.62 -11.84 -9.59
N ALA A 29 -11.66 -12.77 -9.65
CA ALA A 29 -10.36 -12.63 -8.99
C ALA A 29 -9.57 -11.41 -9.49
N ALA A 30 -9.63 -11.10 -10.79
CA ALA A 30 -8.96 -9.94 -11.36
C ALA A 30 -9.55 -8.62 -10.83
N PHE A 31 -10.87 -8.55 -10.68
CA PHE A 31 -11.55 -7.39 -10.09
C PHE A 31 -11.20 -7.20 -8.62
N VAL A 32 -11.13 -8.29 -7.85
CA VAL A 32 -10.70 -8.24 -6.45
C VAL A 32 -9.27 -7.73 -6.33
N GLN A 33 -8.37 -8.18 -7.21
CA GLN A 33 -6.99 -7.70 -7.24
C GLN A 33 -6.92 -6.20 -7.57
N GLY A 34 -7.57 -5.77 -8.65
CA GLY A 34 -7.58 -4.36 -9.07
C GLY A 34 -8.13 -3.44 -7.98
N LEU A 35 -9.22 -3.84 -7.31
CA LEU A 35 -9.75 -3.09 -6.15
C LEU A 35 -8.77 -3.03 -4.98
N GLY A 36 -7.95 -4.07 -4.79
CA GLY A 36 -6.88 -4.09 -3.79
C GLY A 36 -5.76 -3.10 -4.10
N GLU A 37 -5.37 -3.01 -5.35
CA GLU A 37 -4.38 -2.04 -5.84
C GLU A 37 -4.91 -0.60 -5.68
N ASP A 38 -6.13 -0.33 -6.16
CA ASP A 38 -6.79 0.98 -6.02
C ASP A 38 -6.95 1.41 -4.56
N ALA A 39 -7.32 0.48 -3.68
CA ALA A 39 -7.43 0.76 -2.25
C ALA A 39 -6.08 1.13 -1.63
N THR A 40 -5.01 0.46 -2.05
CA THR A 40 -3.66 0.72 -1.56
C THR A 40 -3.14 2.07 -2.06
N ASP A 41 -3.33 2.37 -3.34
CA ASP A 41 -3.03 3.68 -3.94
C ASP A 41 -3.78 4.80 -3.22
N ALA A 42 -5.05 4.61 -2.93
CA ALA A 42 -5.86 5.59 -2.21
C ALA A 42 -5.37 5.82 -0.76
N ILE A 43 -4.92 4.77 -0.06
CA ILE A 43 -4.37 4.89 1.31
C ILE A 43 -3.01 5.61 1.30
N ILE A 44 -2.18 5.37 0.29
CA ILE A 44 -0.85 5.98 0.20
C ILE A 44 -0.93 7.38 -0.40
N TYR A 45 -1.46 7.53 -1.62
CA TYR A 45 -1.38 8.77 -2.40
C TYR A 45 -2.70 9.57 -2.48
N GLY A 46 -3.82 8.99 -2.08
CA GLY A 46 -5.15 9.62 -2.20
C GLY A 46 -5.19 11.03 -1.59
N ASN A 47 -5.71 12.01 -2.33
CA ASN A 47 -5.75 13.40 -1.88
C ASN A 47 -7.16 13.99 -1.98
N SER A 48 -7.86 14.03 -0.84
CA SER A 48 -9.20 14.61 -0.75
C SER A 48 -9.30 16.10 -1.12
N GLY A 49 -8.18 16.83 -1.17
CA GLY A 49 -8.17 18.22 -1.61
C GLY A 49 -8.25 18.39 -3.13
N GLN A 50 -7.85 17.36 -3.89
CA GLN A 50 -7.94 17.31 -5.36
C GLN A 50 -9.11 16.43 -5.80
N ASN A 51 -9.28 15.29 -5.14
CA ASN A 51 -10.29 14.28 -5.44
C ASN A 51 -11.11 14.01 -4.17
N PRO A 52 -12.18 14.77 -3.91
CA PRO A 52 -12.97 14.65 -2.67
C PRO A 52 -13.59 13.27 -2.43
N GLU A 53 -13.76 12.48 -3.50
CA GLU A 53 -14.31 11.12 -3.46
C GLU A 53 -13.30 10.11 -2.86
N GLN A 54 -12.00 10.41 -2.94
CA GLN A 54 -10.94 9.56 -2.43
C GLN A 54 -10.65 9.84 -0.94
N PRO A 55 -10.26 8.80 -0.17
CA PRO A 55 -9.73 9.04 1.17
C PRO A 55 -8.45 9.89 1.11
N HIS A 56 -8.20 10.68 2.16
CA HIS A 56 -6.96 11.43 2.31
C HIS A 56 -5.88 10.53 2.90
N GLY A 57 -4.97 10.06 2.03
CA GLY A 57 -3.91 9.11 2.29
C GLY A 57 -2.72 9.67 3.07
N LEU A 58 -1.62 8.92 3.08
CA LEU A 58 -0.41 9.25 3.83
C LEU A 58 0.46 10.29 3.12
N ALA A 59 0.76 10.11 1.83
CA ALA A 59 1.67 10.97 1.06
C ALA A 59 1.30 12.46 1.14
N PRO A 60 0.03 12.89 0.99
CA PRO A 60 -0.34 14.30 1.13
C PRO A 60 -0.23 14.84 2.57
N ARG A 61 -0.31 13.97 3.59
CA ARG A 61 -0.10 14.37 5.00
C ARG A 61 1.38 14.57 5.34
N TYR A 62 2.27 13.85 4.66
CA TYR A 62 3.72 13.84 4.87
C TYR A 62 4.45 14.31 3.60
N ASN A 63 4.13 15.54 3.14
CA ASN A 63 4.58 16.10 1.87
C ASN A 63 5.46 17.35 1.97
N SER A 64 5.98 17.70 3.15
CA SER A 64 6.81 18.90 3.35
C SER A 64 7.98 18.63 4.29
N LEU A 65 9.15 19.19 3.97
CA LEU A 65 10.33 19.15 4.84
C LEU A 65 10.44 20.34 5.79
N THR A 66 9.59 21.35 5.63
CA THR A 66 9.71 22.62 6.36
C THR A 66 8.51 22.92 7.25
N THR A 67 7.34 22.36 6.93
CA THR A 67 6.08 22.67 7.63
C THR A 67 5.33 21.40 8.04
N GLY A 68 4.30 21.57 8.88
CA GLY A 68 3.39 20.49 9.26
C GLY A 68 4.10 19.31 9.94
N THR A 69 4.11 18.15 9.29
CA THR A 69 4.70 16.91 9.82
C THR A 69 6.19 16.77 9.49
N SER A 70 6.89 17.84 9.13
CA SER A 70 8.28 17.81 8.66
C SER A 70 9.25 17.04 9.56
N SER A 71 9.06 17.07 10.88
CA SER A 71 9.89 16.28 11.81
C SER A 71 9.78 14.76 11.61
N TYR A 72 8.72 14.29 10.95
CA TYR A 72 8.42 12.89 10.62
C TYR A 72 8.61 12.59 9.12
N VAL A 73 9.26 13.50 8.40
CA VAL A 73 9.67 13.32 7.00
C VAL A 73 11.19 13.42 6.94
N ILE A 74 11.84 12.32 6.58
CA ILE A 74 13.30 12.23 6.48
C ILE A 74 13.66 12.31 5.00
N ASN A 75 14.41 13.34 4.64
CA ASN A 75 14.95 13.48 3.29
C ASN A 75 16.18 12.59 3.12
N ALA A 76 16.15 11.69 2.13
CA ALA A 76 17.27 10.82 1.77
C ALA A 76 18.23 11.44 0.74
N GLY A 77 17.95 12.66 0.26
CA GLY A 77 18.88 13.48 -0.52
C GLY A 77 18.75 13.38 -2.04
N GLY A 78 17.88 12.50 -2.54
CA GLY A 78 17.57 12.37 -3.95
C GLY A 78 16.90 13.62 -4.54
N SER A 79 16.98 13.75 -5.86
CA SER A 79 16.43 14.88 -6.62
C SER A 79 15.74 14.37 -7.89
N GLY A 80 15.08 15.25 -8.65
CA GLY A 80 14.40 14.84 -9.88
C GLY A 80 13.09 14.07 -9.66
N SER A 81 12.84 13.10 -10.54
CA SER A 81 11.55 12.37 -10.64
C SER A 81 11.71 10.86 -10.53
N ASP A 82 12.91 10.37 -10.29
CA ASP A 82 13.31 8.97 -10.09
C ASP A 82 13.48 8.67 -8.60
N ASN A 83 12.57 9.21 -7.79
CA ASN A 83 12.58 9.01 -6.35
C ASN A 83 11.52 8.01 -5.93
N THR A 84 11.78 7.34 -4.80
CA THR A 84 10.79 6.55 -4.08
C THR A 84 10.80 6.92 -2.60
N SER A 85 9.93 6.27 -1.83
CA SER A 85 9.84 6.45 -0.39
C SER A 85 9.68 5.14 0.38
N ILE A 86 10.13 5.17 1.63
CA ILE A 86 9.90 4.11 2.62
C ILE A 86 8.99 4.68 3.71
N TRP A 87 8.04 3.87 4.16
CA TRP A 87 7.10 4.25 5.20
C TRP A 87 7.25 3.37 6.43
N LEU A 88 7.30 4.00 7.61
CA LEU A 88 7.14 3.34 8.89
C LEU A 88 5.75 3.69 9.42
N VAL A 89 4.89 2.70 9.59
CA VAL A 89 3.53 2.92 10.09
C VAL A 89 3.31 2.10 11.34
N THR A 90 2.82 2.75 12.39
CA THR A 90 2.37 2.06 13.61
C THR A 90 0.85 1.98 13.59
N TRP A 91 0.34 0.80 13.27
CA TRP A 91 -1.10 0.54 13.23
C TRP A 91 -1.67 0.34 14.62
N GLY A 92 -2.76 1.04 14.91
CA GLY A 92 -3.42 1.02 16.22
C GLY A 92 -4.56 2.03 16.28
N ALA A 93 -5.55 1.77 17.15
CA ALA A 93 -6.75 2.60 17.24
C ALA A 93 -6.48 4.07 17.63
N MET A 94 -5.40 4.31 18.38
CA MET A 94 -4.99 5.66 18.81
C MET A 94 -3.87 6.27 17.96
N THR A 95 -3.34 5.55 16.96
CA THR A 95 -2.17 5.96 16.17
C THR A 95 -2.54 6.21 14.71
N CYS A 96 -2.57 5.15 13.91
CA CYS A 96 -2.96 5.11 12.51
C CYS A 96 -3.86 3.89 12.33
N THR A 97 -5.05 4.07 11.76
CA THR A 97 -6.01 2.99 11.57
C THR A 97 -6.86 3.21 10.33
N LEU A 98 -7.29 2.11 9.72
CA LEU A 98 -8.33 2.14 8.71
C LEU A 98 -9.69 2.27 9.38
N ILE A 99 -10.59 2.99 8.71
CA ILE A 99 -11.96 3.25 9.16
C ILE A 99 -12.95 2.92 8.04
N HIS A 100 -14.18 2.62 8.44
CA HIS A 100 -15.32 2.38 7.55
C HIS A 100 -16.57 3.04 8.16
N PRO A 101 -17.59 3.37 7.35
CA PRO A 101 -18.83 3.95 7.83
C PRO A 101 -19.58 3.04 8.81
N LYS A 102 -20.29 3.64 9.78
CA LYS A 102 -21.12 2.88 10.71
C LYS A 102 -22.26 2.18 9.97
N GLY A 103 -22.43 0.88 10.19
CA GLY A 103 -23.51 0.09 9.59
C GLY A 103 -23.16 -0.51 8.23
N THR A 104 -21.97 -0.22 7.67
CA THR A 104 -21.44 -0.97 6.53
C THR A 104 -20.60 -2.15 7.01
N GLN A 105 -20.55 -3.22 6.22
CA GLN A 105 -19.67 -4.35 6.50
C GLN A 105 -18.20 -3.93 6.40
N VAL A 106 -17.34 -4.51 7.24
CA VAL A 106 -15.90 -4.33 7.18
C VAL A 106 -15.32 -5.13 6.02
N GLY A 107 -14.47 -4.49 5.22
CA GLY A 107 -13.75 -5.14 4.12
C GLY A 107 -14.50 -5.10 2.78
N LEU A 108 -14.00 -5.87 1.83
CA LEU A 108 -14.58 -6.01 0.50
C LEU A 108 -15.87 -6.84 0.57
N ARG A 109 -16.97 -6.25 0.10
CA ARG A 109 -18.26 -6.95 -0.05
C ARG A 109 -18.43 -7.36 -1.51
N ALA A 110 -18.57 -8.66 -1.74
CA ALA A 110 -19.00 -9.21 -3.02
C ALA A 110 -20.48 -9.58 -2.94
N GLN A 111 -21.28 -9.10 -3.89
CA GLN A 111 -22.69 -9.44 -4.02
C GLN A 111 -22.97 -9.97 -5.43
N ASP A 112 -23.36 -11.25 -5.52
CA ASP A 112 -23.88 -11.81 -6.78
C ASP A 112 -25.26 -11.21 -7.07
N LEU A 113 -25.38 -10.52 -8.20
CA LEU A 113 -26.65 -9.97 -8.70
C LEU A 113 -27.38 -10.95 -9.63
N GLY A 114 -26.74 -12.07 -9.97
CA GLY A 114 -27.29 -13.09 -10.85
C GLY A 114 -27.25 -12.67 -12.31
N GLU A 115 -28.12 -13.30 -13.10
CA GLU A 115 -28.24 -13.09 -14.53
C GLU A 115 -29.06 -11.82 -14.83
N ARG A 116 -28.50 -10.89 -15.59
CA ARG A 116 -29.18 -9.65 -15.98
C ARG A 116 -28.68 -9.13 -17.33
N PRO A 117 -29.47 -8.32 -18.04
CA PRO A 117 -28.97 -7.58 -19.19
C PRO A 117 -27.86 -6.62 -18.74
N TRP A 118 -26.78 -6.58 -19.53
CA TRP A 118 -25.64 -5.70 -19.37
C TRP A 118 -25.22 -5.13 -20.73
N ASP A 119 -24.67 -3.93 -20.75
CA ASP A 119 -24.26 -3.26 -21.98
C ASP A 119 -22.79 -3.53 -22.28
N ASP A 120 -22.48 -3.87 -23.54
CA ASP A 120 -21.10 -3.99 -24.01
C ASP A 120 -20.45 -2.60 -24.21
N SER A 121 -19.18 -2.56 -24.62
CA SER A 121 -18.45 -1.32 -24.92
C SER A 121 -19.08 -0.46 -26.03
N SER A 122 -20.03 -1.00 -26.78
CA SER A 122 -20.76 -0.34 -27.87
C SER A 122 -22.23 -0.07 -27.53
N ASN A 123 -22.63 -0.21 -26.26
CA ASN A 123 -24.01 -0.09 -25.77
C ASN A 123 -25.00 -1.09 -26.38
N ASN A 124 -24.53 -2.26 -26.82
CA ASN A 124 -25.40 -3.36 -27.18
C ASN A 124 -25.69 -4.22 -25.94
N PRO A 125 -26.97 -4.51 -25.64
CA PRO A 125 -27.31 -5.35 -24.51
C PRO A 125 -26.97 -6.82 -24.80
N TYR A 126 -26.36 -7.48 -23.83
CA TYR A 126 -26.16 -8.92 -23.79
C TYR A 126 -26.53 -9.47 -22.41
N GLN A 127 -26.72 -10.79 -22.33
CA GLN A 127 -27.08 -11.44 -21.07
C GLN A 127 -25.81 -11.80 -20.30
N ALA A 128 -25.65 -11.27 -19.09
CA ALA A 128 -24.45 -11.43 -18.28
C ALA A 128 -24.77 -11.93 -16.87
N PHE A 129 -23.87 -12.73 -16.29
CA PHE A 129 -23.78 -12.91 -14.85
C PHE A 129 -23.01 -11.73 -14.26
N VAL A 130 -23.60 -11.06 -13.27
CA VAL A 130 -23.02 -9.83 -12.71
C VAL A 130 -22.74 -9.98 -11.21
N THR A 131 -21.51 -9.68 -10.82
CA THR A 131 -21.08 -9.57 -9.42
C THR A 131 -20.75 -8.11 -9.11
N HIS A 132 -21.32 -7.56 -8.04
CA HIS A 132 -21.06 -6.21 -7.56
C HIS A 132 -20.11 -6.24 -6.36
N TYR A 133 -19.01 -5.49 -6.48
CA TYR A 133 -18.01 -5.31 -5.45
C TYR A 133 -18.12 -3.92 -4.86
N VAL A 134 -18.19 -3.84 -3.53
CA VAL A 134 -18.19 -2.57 -2.79
C VAL A 134 -17.17 -2.66 -1.68
N TRP A 135 -16.29 -1.66 -1.60
CA TRP A 135 -15.35 -1.49 -0.51
C TRP A 135 -15.36 -0.04 -0.02
N ASN A 136 -15.85 0.14 1.21
CA ASN A 136 -15.80 1.42 1.90
C ASN A 136 -14.55 1.46 2.77
N ILE A 137 -13.62 2.35 2.42
CA ILE A 137 -12.36 2.50 3.14
C ILE A 137 -12.00 3.97 3.36
N GLY A 138 -11.51 4.24 4.55
CA GLY A 138 -10.90 5.50 4.93
C GLY A 138 -9.68 5.27 5.81
N LEU A 139 -8.87 6.32 5.93
CA LEU A 139 -7.68 6.34 6.76
C LEU A 139 -7.84 7.41 7.84
N ALA A 140 -7.69 7.00 9.09
CA ALA A 140 -7.61 7.90 10.22
C ALA A 140 -6.19 7.89 10.78
N VAL A 141 -5.64 9.10 10.97
CA VAL A 141 -4.34 9.29 11.64
C VAL A 141 -4.56 10.20 12.86
N PRO A 142 -5.11 9.67 13.97
CA PRO A 142 -5.25 10.44 15.21
C PRO A 142 -3.94 11.02 15.74
N ASP A 143 -2.84 10.26 15.65
CA ASP A 143 -1.51 10.71 16.07
C ASP A 143 -0.51 10.59 14.93
N TYR A 144 -0.21 11.74 14.32
CA TYR A 144 0.70 11.86 13.18
C TYR A 144 2.15 11.47 13.50
N ARG A 145 2.52 11.35 14.77
CA ARG A 145 3.90 11.05 15.18
C ARG A 145 4.26 9.57 15.00
N TYR A 146 3.24 8.73 14.80
CA TYR A 146 3.37 7.29 14.67
C TYR A 146 3.54 6.78 13.23
N VAL A 147 3.59 7.73 12.29
CA VAL A 147 3.94 7.46 10.89
C VAL A 147 5.14 8.32 10.53
N VAL A 148 6.13 7.72 9.88
CA VAL A 148 7.33 8.40 9.40
C VAL A 148 7.54 8.04 7.95
N ARG A 149 7.86 9.03 7.12
CA ARG A 149 8.22 8.87 5.72
C ARG A 149 9.71 9.13 5.53
N ILE A 150 10.42 8.24 4.85
CA ILE A 150 11.73 8.50 4.27
C ILE A 150 11.48 8.81 2.80
N CYS A 151 11.65 10.06 2.38
CA CYS A 151 11.37 10.52 1.02
C CYS A 151 12.66 10.78 0.24
N ASN A 152 12.51 11.01 -1.07
CA ASN A 152 13.60 11.37 -1.98
C ASN A 152 14.72 10.31 -1.98
N ILE A 153 14.33 9.04 -2.06
CA ILE A 153 15.29 7.95 -2.27
C ILE A 153 15.45 7.80 -3.77
N ASP A 154 16.57 8.27 -4.32
CA ASP A 154 16.89 8.08 -5.73
C ASP A 154 17.20 6.61 -6.01
N VAL A 155 16.35 5.95 -6.80
CA VAL A 155 16.52 4.52 -7.11
C VAL A 155 17.69 4.24 -8.06
N SER A 156 18.13 5.25 -8.84
CA SER A 156 19.23 5.10 -9.79
C SER A 156 20.61 5.10 -9.11
N GLU A 157 20.71 5.73 -7.94
CA GLU A 157 21.96 5.83 -7.17
C GLU A 157 22.15 4.69 -6.15
N LEU A 158 21.12 3.87 -5.90
CA LEU A 158 21.18 2.77 -4.95
C LEU A 158 22.09 1.64 -5.46
N THR A 159 22.99 1.17 -4.59
CA THR A 159 23.85 0.02 -4.86
C THR A 159 23.66 -1.10 -3.82
N ALA A 160 23.97 -2.33 -4.23
CA ALA A 160 23.85 -3.52 -3.39
C ALA A 160 24.76 -3.51 -2.14
N ASP A 161 25.86 -2.76 -2.19
CA ASP A 161 26.78 -2.55 -1.07
C ASP A 161 26.46 -1.30 -0.23
N GLY A 162 25.53 -0.45 -0.69
CA GLY A 162 25.20 0.82 -0.05
C GLY A 162 26.35 1.84 -0.05
N ALA A 163 27.32 1.70 -0.97
CA ALA A 163 28.47 2.60 -1.05
C ALA A 163 28.11 3.98 -1.62
N THR A 164 27.06 4.07 -2.43
CA THR A 164 26.56 5.31 -3.04
C THR A 164 25.05 5.44 -2.85
N GLY A 165 24.53 6.65 -3.07
CA GLY A 165 23.12 6.98 -2.90
C GLY A 165 22.71 7.08 -1.42
N ALA A 166 21.43 6.84 -1.16
CA ALA A 166 20.87 6.93 0.17
C ALA A 166 21.30 5.76 1.07
N ASP A 167 21.83 6.06 2.26
CA ASP A 167 22.01 5.06 3.32
C ASP A 167 20.65 4.69 3.91
N LEU A 168 20.04 3.64 3.35
CA LEU A 168 18.72 3.16 3.74
C LEU A 168 18.68 2.76 5.21
N MET A 169 19.73 2.11 5.71
CA MET A 169 19.77 1.55 7.05
C MET A 169 19.88 2.67 8.09
N LEU A 170 20.77 3.64 7.87
CA LEU A 170 20.88 4.84 8.71
C LEU A 170 19.56 5.61 8.75
N ASN A 171 18.94 5.83 7.60
CA ASN A 171 17.66 6.54 7.51
C ASN A 171 16.52 5.76 8.18
N MET A 172 16.49 4.43 8.08
CA MET A 172 15.52 3.58 8.78
C MET A 172 15.75 3.57 10.30
N VAL A 173 17.00 3.59 10.78
CA VAL A 173 17.30 3.76 12.22
C VAL A 173 16.75 5.12 12.68
N LYS A 174 17.07 6.20 11.95
CA LYS A 174 16.59 7.54 12.26
C LYS A 174 15.06 7.57 12.33
N ALA A 175 14.38 7.02 11.32
CA ALA A 175 12.93 6.95 11.27
C ALA A 175 12.34 6.18 12.47
N TYR A 176 12.96 5.08 12.86
CA TYR A 176 12.51 4.29 14.01
C TYR A 176 12.55 5.08 15.33
N TYR A 177 13.61 5.87 15.54
CA TYR A 177 13.79 6.68 16.75
C TYR A 177 13.09 8.05 16.70
N THR A 178 12.69 8.53 15.52
CA THR A 178 11.83 9.72 15.38
C THR A 178 10.44 9.48 15.98
N ARG A 179 9.93 8.25 15.88
CA ARG A 179 8.64 7.88 16.48
C ARG A 179 8.74 7.92 18.02
N PRO A 180 7.69 8.36 18.73
CA PRO A 180 7.63 8.23 20.18
C PRO A 180 7.82 6.78 20.64
N THR A 181 8.61 6.58 21.70
CA THR A 181 8.90 5.28 22.31
C THR A 181 7.93 4.91 23.44
N VAL A 182 6.93 5.75 23.71
CA VAL A 182 5.91 5.45 24.71
C VAL A 182 5.12 4.22 24.26
N SER A 183 5.08 3.21 25.13
CA SER A 183 4.30 2.00 24.87
C SER A 183 2.81 2.35 24.81
N ILE A 184 2.20 2.30 23.63
CA ILE A 184 0.73 2.38 23.46
C ILE A 184 0.10 0.98 23.68
N GLY A 185 0.72 0.16 24.54
CA GLY A 185 0.26 -1.20 24.83
C GLY A 185 0.48 -2.20 23.70
N ASN A 186 0.10 -3.46 23.95
CA ASN A 186 0.37 -4.60 23.07
C ASN A 186 -0.49 -4.64 21.79
N LEU A 187 -1.35 -3.66 21.56
CA LEU A 187 -2.29 -3.63 20.43
C LEU A 187 -1.78 -2.81 19.24
N THR A 188 -0.56 -2.29 19.31
CA THR A 188 0.05 -1.56 18.19
C THR A 188 1.04 -2.43 17.43
N LYS A 189 0.91 -2.48 16.10
CA LYS A 189 1.84 -3.19 15.22
C LYS A 189 2.61 -2.19 14.36
N VAL A 190 3.93 -2.22 14.49
CA VAL A 190 4.84 -1.42 13.67
C VAL A 190 5.17 -2.20 12.41
N ILE A 191 5.05 -1.56 11.24
CA ILE A 191 5.31 -2.17 9.94
C ILE A 191 6.08 -1.18 9.07
N TRP A 192 7.05 -1.70 8.32
CA TRP A 192 7.71 -1.00 7.22
C TRP A 192 7.02 -1.31 5.90
N TYR A 193 6.87 -0.30 5.04
CA TYR A 193 6.39 -0.45 3.67
C TYR A 193 7.36 0.18 2.68
N CYS A 194 7.66 -0.52 1.60
CA CYS A 194 8.50 -0.05 0.50
C CYS A 194 8.12 -0.74 -0.81
N ASN A 195 8.60 -0.20 -1.94
CA ASN A 195 8.44 -0.83 -3.23
C ASN A 195 9.39 -2.04 -3.41
N LYS A 196 9.18 -2.82 -4.47
CA LYS A 196 10.00 -4.01 -4.79
C LYS A 196 11.49 -3.68 -4.92
N THR A 197 11.83 -2.59 -5.60
CA THR A 197 13.22 -2.19 -5.84
C THR A 197 13.97 -1.92 -4.54
N VAL A 198 13.39 -1.15 -3.62
CA VAL A 198 14.01 -0.91 -2.31
C VAL A 198 14.09 -2.20 -1.49
N ALA A 199 13.06 -3.05 -1.53
CA ALA A 199 13.09 -4.33 -0.84
C ALA A 199 14.23 -5.24 -1.32
N GLU A 200 14.50 -5.28 -2.63
CA GLU A 200 15.62 -5.99 -3.24
C GLU A 200 16.98 -5.45 -2.72
N TYR A 201 17.19 -4.13 -2.76
CA TYR A 201 18.42 -3.52 -2.24
C TYR A 201 18.62 -3.77 -0.74
N LEU A 202 17.55 -3.69 0.06
CA LEU A 202 17.61 -4.03 1.49
C LEU A 202 17.98 -5.50 1.72
N HIS A 203 17.51 -6.40 0.85
CA HIS A 203 17.85 -7.82 0.92
C HIS A 203 19.32 -8.08 0.55
N HIS A 204 19.85 -7.40 -0.47
CA HIS A 204 21.27 -7.45 -0.82
C HIS A 204 22.17 -6.91 0.30
N GLN A 205 21.81 -5.75 0.86
CA GLN A 205 22.54 -5.14 1.97
C GLN A 205 22.51 -6.00 3.25
N ALA A 206 21.39 -6.70 3.51
CA ALA A 206 21.30 -7.69 4.60
C ALA A 206 22.22 -8.90 4.37
N SER A 207 22.31 -9.37 3.12
CA SER A 207 23.07 -10.56 2.75
C SER A 207 24.59 -10.35 2.76
N ASN A 208 25.07 -9.11 2.63
CA ASN A 208 26.49 -8.75 2.58
C ASN A 208 27.23 -8.74 3.94
N LYS A 209 26.64 -9.32 5.00
CA LYS A 209 27.32 -9.81 6.23
C LYS A 209 28.21 -8.83 7.03
N ALA A 210 27.85 -7.54 7.11
CA ALA A 210 28.39 -6.64 8.14
C ALA A 210 27.32 -6.04 9.08
N ASN A 211 26.02 -6.20 8.77
CA ASN A 211 24.93 -5.56 9.49
C ASN A 211 24.10 -6.55 10.33
N VAL A 212 24.21 -6.44 11.66
CA VAL A 212 23.60 -7.35 12.66
C VAL A 212 22.08 -7.11 12.88
N ASN A 213 21.49 -6.06 12.27
CA ASN A 213 20.13 -5.59 12.57
C ASN A 213 19.02 -6.02 11.59
N LEU A 214 19.35 -6.78 10.53
CA LEU A 214 18.36 -7.31 9.57
C LEU A 214 18.31 -8.83 9.71
N THR A 215 17.18 -9.36 10.17
CA THR A 215 16.96 -10.80 10.30
C THR A 215 16.04 -11.27 9.18
N LEU A 216 16.47 -12.34 8.50
CA LEU A 216 15.64 -13.09 7.56
C LEU A 216 14.88 -14.13 8.37
N ASP A 217 13.58 -13.91 8.60
CA ASP A 217 12.72 -14.92 9.21
C ASP A 217 11.99 -15.70 8.12
N ASN A 218 11.93 -17.03 8.28
CA ASN A 218 11.33 -17.96 7.34
C ASN A 218 9.89 -18.31 7.74
N ALA A 219 9.10 -17.31 8.12
CA ALA A 219 7.68 -17.52 8.42
C ALA A 219 6.91 -17.84 7.13
N GLY A 220 6.74 -19.13 6.81
CA GLY A 220 5.95 -19.60 5.67
C GLY A 220 6.72 -19.79 4.35
N GLY A 221 8.05 -19.87 4.38
CA GLY A 221 8.88 -20.15 3.20
C GLY A 221 9.16 -18.96 2.28
N GLN A 222 8.71 -17.76 2.65
CA GLN A 222 9.09 -16.50 2.01
C GLN A 222 10.04 -15.74 2.95
N PRO A 223 11.20 -15.25 2.48
CA PRO A 223 12.12 -14.50 3.31
C PRO A 223 11.52 -13.13 3.64
N ILE A 224 10.96 -12.98 4.84
CA ILE A 224 10.53 -11.65 5.32
C ILE A 224 11.74 -11.01 6.00
N VAL A 225 12.20 -9.91 5.41
CA VAL A 225 13.21 -9.07 6.05
C VAL A 225 12.52 -8.27 7.15
N SER A 226 13.02 -8.38 8.38
CA SER A 226 12.59 -7.50 9.47
C SER A 226 13.73 -6.61 9.92
N PHE A 227 13.41 -5.35 10.24
CA PHE A 227 14.36 -4.37 10.72
C PHE A 227 13.91 -3.82 12.07
N LEU A 228 14.79 -3.90 13.08
CA LEU A 228 14.51 -3.49 14.46
C LEU A 228 13.22 -4.10 15.04
N GLY A 229 12.94 -5.36 14.70
CA GLY A 229 11.77 -6.11 15.14
C GLY A 229 10.46 -5.78 14.42
N ALA A 230 10.48 -4.87 13.43
CA ALA A 230 9.32 -4.59 12.58
C ALA A 230 9.48 -5.29 11.20
N PRO A 231 8.45 -6.02 10.72
CA PRO A 231 8.50 -6.66 9.40
C PRO A 231 8.44 -5.63 8.27
N ILE A 232 9.14 -5.91 7.18
CA ILE A 232 9.08 -5.15 5.94
C ILE A 232 8.09 -5.83 4.99
N HIS A 233 7.07 -5.07 4.58
CA HIS A 233 6.09 -5.48 3.59
C HIS A 233 6.31 -4.73 2.28
N VAL A 234 6.33 -5.48 1.18
CA VAL A 234 6.44 -4.92 -0.16
C VAL A 234 5.08 -4.44 -0.61
N VAL A 235 5.02 -3.23 -1.14
CA VAL A 235 3.80 -2.59 -1.64
C VAL A 235 4.07 -2.08 -3.05
N ASP A 236 3.38 -2.65 -4.03
CA ASP A 236 3.56 -2.35 -5.46
C ASP A 236 3.01 -0.97 -5.85
N ALA A 237 2.02 -0.49 -5.11
CA ALA A 237 1.48 0.87 -5.24
C ALA A 237 2.55 1.97 -5.05
N ILE A 238 3.59 1.72 -4.23
CA ILE A 238 4.65 2.71 -4.00
C ILE A 238 5.48 2.84 -5.28
N THR A 239 5.37 4.00 -5.93
CA THR A 239 6.06 4.25 -7.20
C THR A 239 7.56 4.52 -7.01
N SER A 240 8.34 4.20 -8.04
CA SER A 240 9.75 4.60 -8.17
C SER A 240 9.91 5.97 -8.85
N ALA A 241 8.81 6.64 -9.15
CA ALA A 241 8.78 7.92 -9.85
C ALA A 241 8.06 9.03 -9.05
N GLU A 242 8.31 9.10 -7.76
CA GLU A 242 7.81 10.18 -6.90
C GLU A 242 8.53 11.50 -7.24
N ALA A 243 7.77 12.60 -7.25
CA ALA A 243 8.36 13.93 -7.33
C ALA A 243 9.15 14.24 -6.04
N THR A 244 10.28 14.94 -6.20
CA THR A 244 11.09 15.39 -5.06
C THR A 244 10.28 16.30 -4.12
N ILE A 245 10.42 16.05 -2.82
CA ILE A 245 9.81 16.85 -1.75
C ILE A 245 10.86 17.83 -1.19
N SER A 246 10.44 19.09 -0.97
CA SER A 246 11.27 20.18 -0.44
C SER A 246 10.76 20.82 0.85
#